data_AF-A0A396SD96-F1
#
_entry.id   AF-A0A396SD96-F1
#
_cell.length_a   1.000
_cell.length_b   1.000
_cell.length_c   1.000
_cell.angle_alpha   90.00
_cell.angle_beta   90.00
_cell.angle_gamma   90.00
#
_symmetry.space_group_name_H-M   'P 1'
#
loop_
_entity.id
_entity.type
_entity.pdbx_description
1 polymer ?
#
loop_
_entity_poly.entity_id
_entity_poly.type
_entity_poly.pdbx_seq_one_letter_code
_entity_poly.pdbx_strand_id
1 'polypeptide(L)'
;MTPDINSSEEPVPLPTGIHPVVKERVNQLIEQTAAKGISIVITDGFRSTEEQNQIYEKGRSLEGNVVTHAKGGESYHNFGLAVDFAIETPSGQVIWDIYYDGNGNGQSDWMEVAETAKALGFEWGGDWAEFKDYPHLQMDFGLSIFELQRGERPPHNIETENTNF
;
A
#
# COMPACT_ATOMS: atom_id res chain seq x y z
N MET A 1 -18.22 11.09 44.53
CA MET A 1 -18.33 9.92 43.63
C MET A 1 -17.60 10.30 42.35
N THR A 2 -16.33 9.95 42.27
CA THR A 2 -15.54 10.04 41.03
C THR A 2 -15.85 8.81 40.19
N PRO A 3 -16.06 8.91 38.88
CA PRO A 3 -16.17 7.71 38.06
C PRO A 3 -14.75 7.16 37.84
N ASP A 4 -14.54 5.91 38.28
CA ASP A 4 -13.42 5.09 37.85
C ASP A 4 -13.59 4.79 36.35
N ILE A 5 -12.74 5.39 35.52
CA ILE A 5 -12.53 4.95 34.13
C ILE A 5 -11.39 3.95 34.12
N ASN A 6 -11.71 2.69 34.39
CA ASN A 6 -10.80 1.58 34.17
C ASN A 6 -10.82 1.20 32.68
N SER A 7 -10.03 1.87 31.83
CA SER A 7 -9.80 1.41 30.45
C SER A 7 -8.58 0.48 30.40
N SER A 8 -8.76 -0.74 30.87
CA SER A 8 -7.79 -1.82 30.70
C SER A 8 -8.09 -2.58 29.39
N GLU A 9 -8.01 -1.89 28.25
CA GLU A 9 -7.98 -2.57 26.96
C GLU A 9 -6.51 -2.90 26.66
N GLU A 10 -6.20 -4.20 26.60
CA GLU A 10 -4.90 -4.69 26.11
C GLU A 10 -4.61 -4.06 24.74
N PRO A 11 -3.37 -3.61 24.48
CA PRO A 11 -3.05 -2.93 23.23
C PRO A 11 -3.37 -3.85 22.04
N VAL A 12 -4.18 -3.35 21.10
CA VAL A 12 -4.51 -4.08 19.88
C VAL A 12 -3.20 -4.46 19.18
N PRO A 13 -2.95 -5.75 18.92
CA PRO A 13 -1.69 -6.19 18.36
C PRO A 13 -1.42 -5.50 17.02
N LEU A 14 -0.16 -5.16 16.79
CA LEU A 14 0.25 -4.65 15.49
C LEU A 14 0.15 -5.76 14.44
N PRO A 15 -0.21 -5.41 13.20
CA PRO A 15 -0.15 -6.34 12.08
C PRO A 15 1.25 -6.94 11.90
N THR A 16 1.31 -8.17 11.44
CA THR A 16 2.56 -8.89 11.16
C THR A 16 2.72 -9.24 9.67
N GLY A 17 1.83 -8.73 8.83
CA GLY A 17 1.77 -9.04 7.41
C GLY A 17 0.70 -8.22 6.70
N ILE A 18 0.56 -8.46 5.39
CA ILE A 18 -0.44 -7.80 4.54
C ILE A 18 -1.84 -8.20 5.00
N HIS A 19 -2.73 -7.21 5.09
CA HIS A 19 -4.12 -7.42 5.44
C HIS A 19 -4.83 -8.33 4.42
N PRO A 20 -5.67 -9.29 4.84
CA PRO A 20 -6.27 -10.27 3.92
C PRO A 20 -7.02 -9.66 2.73
N VAL A 21 -7.78 -8.59 2.95
CA VAL A 21 -8.49 -7.88 1.88
C VAL A 21 -7.50 -7.26 0.90
N VAL A 22 -6.42 -6.63 1.38
CA VAL A 22 -5.39 -6.03 0.52
C VAL A 22 -4.70 -7.11 -0.31
N LYS A 23 -4.35 -8.24 0.32
CA LYS A 23 -3.77 -9.39 -0.38
C LYS A 23 -4.69 -9.92 -1.48
N GLU A 24 -5.98 -10.03 -1.21
CA GLU A 24 -6.97 -10.46 -2.20
C GLU A 24 -7.07 -9.46 -3.36
N ARG A 25 -7.13 -8.15 -3.08
CA ARG A 25 -7.15 -7.11 -4.12
C ARG A 25 -5.86 -7.08 -4.94
N VAL A 26 -4.70 -7.35 -4.33
CA VAL A 26 -3.44 -7.50 -5.05
C VAL A 26 -3.48 -8.69 -6.01
N ASN A 27 -4.00 -9.84 -5.59
CA ASN A 27 -4.13 -10.99 -6.50
C ASN A 27 -5.05 -10.67 -7.68
N GLN A 28 -6.17 -10.00 -7.43
CA GLN A 28 -7.08 -9.53 -8.49
C GLN A 28 -6.41 -8.53 -9.42
N LEU A 29 -5.57 -7.63 -8.90
CA LEU A 29 -4.79 -6.69 -9.70
C LEU A 29 -3.86 -7.44 -10.64
N ILE A 30 -3.05 -8.37 -10.11
CA ILE A 30 -2.12 -9.19 -10.90
C ILE A 30 -2.85 -9.94 -12.01
N GLU A 31 -3.99 -10.57 -11.70
CA GLU A 31 -4.79 -11.30 -12.68
C GLU A 31 -5.34 -10.38 -13.78
N GLN A 32 -5.91 -9.23 -13.41
CA GLN A 32 -6.51 -8.29 -14.36
C GLN A 32 -5.47 -7.60 -15.24
N THR A 33 -4.29 -7.28 -14.72
CA THR A 33 -3.21 -6.70 -15.53
C THR A 33 -2.61 -7.74 -16.46
N ALA A 34 -2.43 -8.98 -15.99
CA ALA A 34 -1.95 -10.08 -16.82
C ALA A 34 -2.91 -10.37 -17.99
N ALA A 35 -4.22 -10.28 -17.76
CA ALA A 35 -5.23 -10.39 -18.81
C ALA A 35 -5.14 -9.29 -19.89
N LYS A 36 -4.52 -8.14 -19.56
CA LYS A 36 -4.21 -7.05 -20.50
C LYS A 36 -2.83 -7.19 -21.15
N GLY A 37 -2.08 -8.26 -20.85
CA GLY A 37 -0.71 -8.45 -21.33
C GLY A 37 0.35 -7.70 -20.52
N ILE A 38 0.02 -7.22 -19.32
CA ILE A 38 0.93 -6.47 -18.44
C ILE A 38 1.29 -7.36 -17.24
N SER A 39 2.56 -7.77 -17.12
CA SER A 39 3.05 -8.48 -15.93
C SER A 39 3.54 -7.48 -14.89
N ILE A 40 3.14 -7.67 -13.64
CA ILE A 40 3.60 -6.86 -12.50
C ILE A 40 4.16 -7.76 -11.41
N VAL A 41 5.08 -7.21 -10.63
CA VAL A 41 5.60 -7.81 -9.40
C VAL A 41 5.35 -6.89 -8.22
N ILE A 42 5.06 -7.48 -7.07
CA ILE A 42 4.99 -6.75 -5.81
C ILE A 42 6.39 -6.69 -5.22
N THR A 43 6.93 -5.48 -5.13
CA THR A 43 8.31 -5.23 -4.69
C THR A 43 8.40 -4.98 -3.20
N ASP A 44 7.32 -4.47 -2.59
CA ASP A 44 7.21 -4.28 -1.15
C ASP A 44 5.75 -4.47 -0.70
N GLY A 45 5.56 -4.84 0.56
CA GLY A 45 4.28 -5.12 1.16
C GLY A 45 4.25 -4.65 2.62
N PHE A 46 4.03 -5.57 3.56
CA PHE A 46 4.16 -5.22 4.96
C PHE A 46 5.61 -4.89 5.34
N ARG A 47 5.80 -3.79 6.07
CA ARG A 47 7.08 -3.39 6.67
C ARG A 47 6.91 -3.22 8.17
N SER A 48 7.77 -3.83 8.97
CA SER A 48 7.84 -3.54 10.40
C SER A 48 8.20 -2.08 10.68
N THR A 49 7.96 -1.63 11.92
CA THR A 49 8.33 -0.28 12.38
C THR A 49 9.84 -0.07 12.26
N GLU A 50 10.62 -1.10 12.58
CA GLU A 50 12.07 -1.10 12.53
C GLU A 50 12.58 -0.96 11.09
N GLU A 51 12.03 -1.73 10.15
CA GLU A 51 12.38 -1.63 8.73
C GLU A 51 12.05 -0.24 8.16
N GLN A 52 10.88 0.30 8.51
CA GLN A 52 10.48 1.63 8.08
C GLN A 52 11.41 2.72 8.62
N ASN A 53 11.84 2.63 9.87
CA ASN A 53 12.81 3.57 10.44
C ASN A 53 14.14 3.52 9.68
N GLN A 54 14.61 2.34 9.28
CA GLN A 54 15.84 2.24 8.47
C GLN A 54 15.68 2.89 7.10
N ILE A 55 14.51 2.76 6.46
CA ILE A 55 14.21 3.43 5.19
C ILE A 55 14.13 4.95 5.38
N TYR A 56 13.50 5.42 6.45
CA TYR A 56 13.42 6.83 6.80
C TYR A 56 14.81 7.46 6.97
N GLU A 57 15.79 6.74 7.50
CA GLU A 57 17.15 7.28 7.68
C GLU A 57 17.95 7.47 6.38
N LYS A 58 17.53 6.88 5.24
CA LYS A 58 18.19 7.06 3.93
C LYS A 58 18.10 8.51 3.45
N GLY A 59 19.22 9.05 2.99
CA GLY A 59 19.35 10.46 2.59
C GLY A 59 19.28 11.45 3.76
N ARG A 60 19.28 10.94 5.00
CA ARG A 60 19.34 11.72 6.25
C ARG A 60 20.62 11.37 7.00
N SER A 61 20.58 10.34 7.84
CA SER A 61 21.75 9.84 8.57
C SER A 61 22.48 8.69 7.85
N LEU A 62 21.83 8.06 6.86
CA LEU A 62 22.40 7.06 5.97
C LEU A 62 22.56 7.60 4.56
N GLU A 63 23.53 7.08 3.81
CA GLU A 63 23.71 7.41 2.39
C GLU A 63 22.50 7.02 1.53
N GLY A 64 22.31 7.73 0.42
CA GLY A 64 21.22 7.52 -0.53
C GLY A 64 20.33 8.76 -0.68
N ASN A 65 19.22 8.59 -1.39
CA ASN A 65 18.20 9.63 -1.53
C ASN A 65 17.13 9.46 -0.46
N VAL A 66 16.45 10.56 -0.12
CA VAL A 66 15.22 10.50 0.68
C VAL A 66 14.15 9.79 -0.15
N VAL A 67 13.74 8.61 0.30
CA VAL A 67 12.70 7.79 -0.35
C VAL A 67 11.38 7.76 0.41
N THR A 68 11.34 8.33 1.62
CA THR A 68 10.12 8.47 2.41
C THR A 68 10.23 9.63 3.41
N HIS A 69 9.08 10.18 3.78
CA HIS A 69 8.92 11.12 4.90
C HIS A 69 8.28 10.48 6.13
N ALA A 70 7.77 9.25 6.02
CA ALA A 70 7.12 8.53 7.11
C ALA A 70 8.14 7.75 7.95
N LYS A 71 8.10 7.95 9.28
CA LYS A 71 8.82 7.10 10.24
C LYS A 71 8.07 5.78 10.46
N GLY A 72 8.69 4.88 11.22
CA GLY A 72 8.03 3.66 11.66
C GLY A 72 6.74 3.96 12.42
N GLY A 73 5.65 3.32 11.98
CA GLY A 73 4.30 3.56 12.48
C GLY A 73 3.57 4.70 11.79
N GLU A 74 4.19 5.40 10.83
CA GLU A 74 3.57 6.51 10.07
C GLU A 74 3.28 6.14 8.61
N SER A 75 3.50 4.89 8.21
CA SER A 75 3.24 4.38 6.87
C SER A 75 2.16 3.30 6.89
N TYR A 76 1.29 3.27 5.88
CA TYR A 76 0.30 2.19 5.71
C TYR A 76 0.94 0.81 5.51
N HIS A 77 2.20 0.74 5.04
CA HIS A 77 2.97 -0.51 5.02
C HIS A 77 3.16 -1.09 6.43
N ASN A 78 3.25 -0.24 7.47
CA ASN A 78 3.37 -0.68 8.87
C ASN A 78 2.10 -1.33 9.43
N PHE A 79 0.99 -1.13 8.74
CA PHE A 79 -0.30 -1.70 9.10
C PHE A 79 -0.74 -2.79 8.12
N GLY A 80 0.11 -3.17 7.15
CA GLY A 80 -0.21 -4.17 6.13
C GLY A 80 -1.24 -3.69 5.11
N LEU A 81 -1.39 -2.38 4.95
CA LEU A 81 -2.43 -1.74 4.15
C LEU A 81 -1.93 -1.13 2.85
N ALA A 82 -0.66 -1.36 2.52
CA ALA A 82 -0.04 -0.87 1.30
C ALA A 82 0.89 -1.89 0.66
N VAL A 83 1.11 -1.74 -0.64
CA VAL A 83 2.07 -2.49 -1.45
C VAL A 83 2.72 -1.56 -2.46
N ASP A 84 3.95 -1.89 -2.83
CA ASP A 84 4.66 -1.27 -3.95
C ASP A 84 4.72 -2.25 -5.11
N PHE A 85 4.49 -1.78 -6.33
CA PHE A 85 4.59 -2.60 -7.54
C PHE A 85 5.64 -2.08 -8.53
N ALA A 86 6.06 -2.97 -9.43
CA ALA A 86 6.85 -2.66 -10.60
C ALA A 86 6.40 -3.52 -11.79
N ILE A 87 6.76 -3.12 -13.00
CA ILE A 87 6.46 -3.89 -14.22
C ILE A 87 7.54 -4.95 -14.42
N GLU A 88 7.13 -6.16 -14.78
CA GLU A 88 8.02 -7.20 -15.26
C GLU A 88 7.90 -7.32 -16.78
N THR A 89 9.01 -7.11 -17.49
CA THR A 89 9.04 -7.21 -18.95
C THR A 89 8.96 -8.66 -19.42
N PRO A 90 8.64 -8.94 -20.70
CA PRO A 90 8.66 -10.30 -21.24
C PRO A 90 10.00 -11.05 -21.12
N SER A 91 11.11 -10.33 -20.91
CA SER A 91 12.42 -10.93 -20.64
C SER A 91 12.67 -11.25 -19.16
N GLY A 92 11.69 -11.01 -18.28
CA GLY A 92 11.80 -11.19 -16.83
C GLY A 92 12.55 -10.05 -16.12
N GLN A 93 12.69 -8.87 -16.75
CA GLN A 93 13.33 -7.73 -16.11
C GLN A 93 12.28 -6.91 -15.34
N VAL A 94 12.58 -6.57 -14.08
CA VAL A 94 11.76 -5.66 -13.29
C VAL A 94 12.18 -4.21 -13.56
N ILE A 95 11.23 -3.35 -13.94
CA ILE A 95 11.48 -1.97 -14.33
C ILE A 95 10.53 -0.99 -13.61
N TRP A 96 11.01 0.24 -13.39
CA TRP A 96 10.27 1.36 -12.80
C TRP A 96 9.98 2.47 -13.83
N ASP A 97 9.78 2.09 -15.09
CA ASP A 97 9.52 3.02 -16.17
C ASP A 97 8.02 3.30 -16.31
N ILE A 98 7.60 4.48 -15.86
CA ILE A 98 6.20 4.91 -15.90
C ILE A 98 5.68 5.24 -17.30
N TYR A 99 6.54 5.20 -18.33
CA TYR A 99 6.18 5.44 -19.72
C TYR A 99 6.25 4.18 -20.58
N TYR A 100 6.63 3.04 -20.00
CA TYR A 100 6.72 1.77 -20.71
C TYR A 100 5.35 1.32 -21.24
N ASP A 101 5.32 0.91 -22.51
CA ASP A 101 4.16 0.34 -23.21
C ASP A 101 4.59 -1.03 -23.78
N GLY A 102 4.55 -2.04 -22.91
CA GLY A 102 4.96 -3.40 -23.23
C GLY A 102 3.87 -4.21 -23.93
N ASN A 103 2.60 -3.84 -23.71
CA ASN A 103 1.47 -4.48 -24.39
C ASN A 103 1.22 -3.91 -25.81
N GLY A 104 1.83 -2.77 -26.15
CA GLY A 104 1.83 -2.17 -27.48
C GLY A 104 0.51 -1.49 -27.86
N ASN A 105 -0.31 -1.09 -26.89
CA ASN A 105 -1.62 -0.51 -27.12
C ASN A 105 -1.61 1.03 -27.24
N GLY A 106 -0.44 1.67 -27.09
CA GLY A 106 -0.25 3.11 -27.14
C GLY A 106 -0.50 3.83 -25.82
N GLN A 107 -0.68 3.11 -24.72
CA GLN A 107 -0.81 3.62 -23.36
C GLN A 107 0.33 3.11 -22.48
N SER A 108 0.65 3.86 -21.43
CA SER A 108 1.62 3.39 -20.45
C SER A 108 1.01 2.24 -19.65
N ASP A 109 1.70 1.11 -19.64
CA ASP A 109 1.36 -0.06 -18.82
C ASP A 109 1.26 0.33 -17.33
N TRP A 110 2.10 1.26 -16.86
CA TRP A 110 2.08 1.73 -15.47
C TRP A 110 0.76 2.44 -15.13
N MET A 111 0.29 3.28 -16.04
CA MET A 111 -0.97 4.00 -15.88
C MET A 111 -2.15 3.04 -15.95
N GLU A 112 -2.09 2.03 -16.83
CA GLU A 112 -3.12 1.00 -16.88
C GLU A 112 -3.19 0.16 -15.60
N VAL A 113 -2.04 -0.17 -14.99
CA VAL A 113 -1.97 -0.84 -13.67
C VAL A 113 -2.58 0.06 -12.60
N ALA A 114 -2.21 1.33 -12.55
CA ALA A 114 -2.75 2.29 -11.58
C ALA A 114 -4.28 2.45 -11.69
N GLU A 115 -4.82 2.60 -12.89
CA GLU A 115 -6.28 2.67 -13.11
C GLU A 115 -6.98 1.37 -12.72
N THR A 116 -6.36 0.21 -12.98
CA THR A 116 -6.89 -1.09 -12.56
C THR A 116 -6.89 -1.21 -11.04
N ALA A 117 -5.83 -0.77 -10.38
CA ALA A 117 -5.74 -0.76 -8.91
C ALA A 117 -6.80 0.16 -8.29
N LYS A 118 -7.00 1.36 -8.85
CA LYS A 118 -8.07 2.27 -8.41
C LYS A 118 -9.46 1.67 -8.56
N ALA A 119 -9.73 0.97 -9.67
CA ALA A 119 -10.98 0.25 -9.85
C ALA A 119 -11.20 -0.88 -8.81
N LEU A 120 -10.12 -1.41 -8.22
CA LEU A 120 -10.14 -2.40 -7.15
C LEU A 120 -10.23 -1.80 -5.73
N GLY A 121 -10.24 -0.47 -5.62
CA GLY A 121 -10.36 0.26 -4.36
C GLY A 121 -9.03 0.70 -3.75
N PHE A 122 -7.92 0.65 -4.48
CA PHE A 122 -6.67 1.26 -4.05
C PHE A 122 -6.67 2.77 -4.29
N GLU A 123 -6.05 3.50 -3.39
CA GLU A 123 -5.47 4.80 -3.68
C GLU A 123 -4.07 4.61 -4.27
N TRP A 124 -3.67 5.49 -5.19
CA TRP A 124 -2.38 5.41 -5.86
C TRP A 124 -1.49 6.62 -5.53
N GLY A 125 -0.25 6.36 -5.13
CA GLY A 125 0.70 7.40 -4.77
C GLY A 125 1.12 8.33 -5.91
N GLY A 126 0.92 7.92 -7.16
CA GLY A 126 1.11 8.78 -8.34
C GLY A 126 0.11 9.94 -8.44
N ASP A 127 -1.05 9.83 -7.77
CA ASP A 127 -2.09 10.86 -7.72
C ASP A 127 -1.85 11.88 -6.59
N TRP A 128 -0.85 11.68 -5.72
CA TRP A 128 -0.53 12.63 -4.65
C TRP A 128 -0.08 13.98 -5.21
N ALA A 129 -0.50 15.07 -4.55
CA ALA A 129 -0.19 16.43 -4.98
C ALA A 129 1.31 16.76 -4.87
N GLU A 130 1.97 16.22 -3.84
CA GLU A 130 3.39 16.36 -3.57
C GLU A 130 3.98 14.98 -3.29
N PHE A 131 5.29 14.81 -3.51
CA PHE A 131 6.01 13.56 -3.25
C PHE A 131 5.37 12.33 -3.88
N LYS A 132 5.02 12.43 -5.17
CA LYS A 132 4.44 11.32 -5.94
C LYS A 132 5.28 10.06 -5.82
N ASP A 133 4.63 9.00 -5.34
CA ASP A 133 5.22 7.69 -5.17
C ASP A 133 4.53 6.73 -6.14
N TYR A 134 5.05 6.65 -7.36
CA TYR A 134 4.40 5.92 -8.46
C TYR A 134 4.26 4.41 -8.23
N PRO A 135 5.16 3.71 -7.51
CA PRO A 135 4.96 2.32 -7.09
C PRO A 135 3.85 2.10 -6.06
N HIS A 136 3.53 3.12 -5.25
CA HIS A 136 2.75 2.94 -4.02
C HIS A 136 1.24 2.79 -4.28
N LEU A 137 0.67 1.75 -3.71
CA LEU A 137 -0.77 1.50 -3.65
C LEU A 137 -1.20 1.26 -2.20
N GLN A 138 -2.29 1.89 -1.76
CA GLN A 138 -2.82 1.70 -0.40
C GLN A 138 -4.34 1.54 -0.36
N MET A 139 -4.84 0.85 0.66
CA MET A 139 -6.26 0.83 1.02
C MET A 139 -6.37 1.26 2.48
N ASP A 140 -6.85 2.47 2.72
CA ASP A 140 -6.93 3.03 4.08
C ASP A 140 -8.20 2.60 4.84
N PHE A 141 -9.22 2.14 4.13
CA PHE A 141 -10.55 1.81 4.68
C PHE A 141 -11.17 2.98 5.44
N GLY A 142 -10.86 4.21 5.03
CA GLY A 142 -11.27 5.44 5.71
C GLY A 142 -10.56 5.70 7.04
N LEU A 143 -9.53 4.92 7.39
CA LEU A 143 -8.75 5.08 8.62
C LEU A 143 -7.50 5.90 8.36
N SER A 144 -7.31 6.96 9.14
CA SER A 144 -6.06 7.70 9.17
C SER A 144 -4.94 6.92 9.89
N ILE A 145 -3.68 7.26 9.59
CA ILE A 145 -2.52 6.79 10.36
C ILE A 145 -2.68 7.03 11.87
N PHE A 146 -3.27 8.16 12.28
CA PHE A 146 -3.50 8.46 13.68
C PHE A 146 -4.46 7.46 14.36
N GLU A 147 -5.53 7.08 13.68
CA GLU A 147 -6.48 6.08 14.17
C GLU A 147 -5.83 4.70 14.25
N LEU A 148 -5.07 4.32 13.22
CA LEU A 148 -4.31 3.06 13.19
C LEU A 148 -3.29 2.99 14.34
N GLN A 149 -2.58 4.08 14.63
CA GLN A 149 -1.66 4.17 15.77
C GLN A 149 -2.37 4.00 17.12
N ARG A 150 -3.65 4.36 17.21
CA ARG A 150 -4.47 4.24 18.43
C ARG A 150 -5.16 2.88 18.59
N GLY A 151 -4.99 1.98 17.61
CA GLY A 151 -5.51 0.62 17.69
C GLY A 151 -6.72 0.34 16.80
N GLU A 152 -7.23 1.34 16.06
CA GLU A 152 -8.28 1.08 15.06
C GLU A 152 -7.73 0.17 13.96
N ARG A 153 -8.56 -0.74 13.46
CA ARG A 153 -8.16 -1.72 12.44
C ARG A 153 -9.27 -1.89 11.41
N PRO A 154 -8.93 -2.09 10.12
CA PRO A 154 -9.93 -2.39 9.12
C PRO A 154 -10.57 -3.77 9.34
N PRO A 155 -11.79 -3.98 8.81
CA PRO A 155 -12.48 -5.25 8.91
C PRO A 155 -11.74 -6.34 8.12
N HIS A 156 -11.69 -7.57 8.66
CA HIS A 156 -11.01 -8.68 8.00
C HIS A 156 -11.74 -9.20 6.73
N ASN A 157 -13.01 -8.82 6.53
CA ASN A 157 -13.88 -9.31 5.46
C ASN A 157 -14.60 -8.14 4.75
N ILE A 158 -14.88 -8.25 3.45
CA ILE A 158 -15.51 -7.19 2.62
C ILE A 158 -17.04 -7.05 2.88
N GLU A 159 -17.68 -8.00 3.56
CA GLU A 159 -19.15 -8.03 3.69
C GLU A 159 -19.76 -7.00 4.66
N THR A 160 -18.95 -6.28 5.45
CA THR A 160 -19.50 -5.37 6.47
C THR A 160 -19.82 -3.96 6.00
N GLU A 161 -19.61 -3.61 4.72
CA GLU A 161 -19.89 -2.24 4.21
C GLU A 161 -21.26 -2.08 3.53
N ASN A 162 -22.03 -3.15 3.32
CA ASN A 162 -23.30 -3.09 2.59
C ASN A 162 -24.55 -3.03 3.48
N THR A 163 -24.47 -2.39 4.64
CA THR A 163 -25.66 -2.04 5.42
C THR A 163 -25.52 -0.63 5.97
N ASN A 164 -25.92 0.36 5.18
CA ASN A 164 -26.59 1.59 5.63
C ASN A 164 -26.86 2.50 4.41
N PHE A 165 -27.98 2.23 3.72
CA PHE A 165 -28.73 3.22 2.95
C PHE A 165 -30.15 3.28 3.50
#